data_AF-A0A1R1AXB5-F1
#
_entry.id   AF-A0A1R1AXB5-F1
#
_cell.length_a   1.000
_cell.length_b   1.000
_cell.length_c   1.000
_cell.angle_alpha   90.00
_cell.angle_beta   90.00
_cell.angle_gamma   90.00
#
_symmetry.space_group_name_H-M   'P 1'
#
loop_
_entity.id
_entity.type
_entity.pdbx_description
1 polymer ?
#
loop_
_entity_poly.entity_id
_entity_poly.type
_entity_poly.pdbx_seq_one_letter_code
_entity_poly.pdbx_strand_id
1 'polypeptide(L)'
;MHSNGVNDNKNRGKDVWSWTAAIPQALSESWSGMIASWRFSLKLRTSRNELRWDYTAVRTIRRQLKDILSSHPYLQQSVSPFPLPSMQGYSDIRIHETGPEVQLSPEEQELSHHIQEATAAANRSNVTRTQAYWDCYVSQPELHWAFLAHMVSRNAGWNMSDLKGGLMSDLMNPTFKNNLYRFLERCNALIFQDAYPQLLLYIHSRKKGKPLFHLLPHFHVSAFMTPFWEQFWHDQSSSLLTVALIINEQNYIEGRVARHPFYLQHILQDPFFRMHELTRLNQIVFPLGQVHRTESGESPAQKPLSPARPLAGLTLPKFDDLSIRIKAGRSLYALLFGYEEIYREVLAFARSTKHQGSRAEYWPALFTPTLEQAMNHGHAGSDLITSEWLPDGQRLYSPYLEEIWEDETPEPIPRYDWYQGRAMFRHIRKPLRPLLPDITHAHRAALEKTSIVHDVSDQFHRH
;
A
#
# COMPACT_ATOMS: atom_id res chain seq x y z
N MET A 1 -54.73 -18.54 31.38
CA MET A 1 -53.69 -19.04 32.31
C MET A 1 -53.29 -20.42 31.81
N HIS A 2 -52.26 -20.47 30.96
CA HIS A 2 -50.94 -21.10 31.21
C HIS A 2 -51.04 -22.60 31.54
N SER A 3 -50.26 -23.53 30.97
CA SER A 3 -49.15 -23.49 30.01
C SER A 3 -48.78 -24.96 29.77
N ASN A 4 -48.72 -25.43 28.52
CA ASN A 4 -48.07 -26.69 28.17
C ASN A 4 -46.62 -26.39 27.79
N GLY A 5 -45.67 -26.74 28.67
CA GLY A 5 -44.25 -26.69 28.38
C GLY A 5 -43.79 -28.01 27.77
N VAL A 6 -43.28 -27.98 26.54
CA VAL A 6 -42.55 -29.09 25.92
C VAL A 6 -41.09 -28.68 25.76
N ASN A 7 -40.23 -29.56 26.29
CA ASN A 7 -38.78 -29.65 26.20
C ASN A 7 -38.11 -28.94 25.02
N ASP A 8 -37.21 -28.01 25.35
CA ASP A 8 -36.16 -27.54 24.44
C ASP A 8 -34.82 -27.52 25.19
N ASN A 9 -34.14 -28.68 25.27
CA ASN A 9 -32.82 -28.75 25.91
C ASN A 9 -31.90 -29.85 25.33
N LYS A 10 -31.97 -30.09 24.00
CA LYS A 10 -31.11 -31.08 23.33
C LYS A 10 -30.16 -30.54 22.25
N ASN A 11 -30.18 -29.25 21.91
CA ASN A 11 -29.30 -28.70 20.86
C ASN A 11 -28.07 -27.92 21.35
N ARG A 12 -27.98 -27.54 22.64
CA ARG A 12 -26.83 -26.77 23.16
C ARG A 12 -25.52 -27.56 23.31
N GLY A 13 -25.56 -28.89 23.23
CA GLY A 13 -24.39 -29.76 23.40
C GLY A 13 -23.64 -30.10 22.12
N LYS A 14 -24.21 -29.88 20.92
CA LYS A 14 -23.58 -30.25 19.64
C LYS A 14 -22.65 -29.18 19.07
N ASP A 15 -22.92 -27.90 19.36
CA ASP A 15 -22.05 -26.81 18.90
C ASP A 15 -20.71 -26.79 19.64
N VAL A 16 -20.69 -27.01 20.97
CA VAL A 16 -19.43 -26.94 21.75
C VAL A 16 -18.42 -28.03 21.33
N TRP A 17 -18.88 -29.17 20.81
CA TRP A 17 -18.01 -30.26 20.33
C TRP A 17 -17.46 -30.04 18.91
N SER A 18 -18.09 -29.20 18.08
CA SER A 18 -17.54 -28.86 16.75
C SER A 18 -16.35 -27.91 16.86
N TRP A 19 -16.38 -26.98 17.83
CA TRP A 19 -15.26 -26.07 18.12
C TRP A 19 -14.03 -26.77 18.70
N THR A 20 -14.19 -27.82 19.53
CA THR A 20 -13.05 -28.56 20.10
C THR A 20 -12.34 -29.47 19.11
N ALA A 21 -13.03 -29.96 18.07
CA ALA A 21 -12.44 -30.69 16.95
C ALA A 21 -11.83 -29.75 15.88
N ALA A 22 -12.37 -28.54 15.74
CA ALA A 22 -11.83 -27.51 14.84
C ALA A 22 -10.47 -26.96 15.30
N ILE A 23 -10.17 -26.94 16.61
CA ILE A 23 -8.90 -26.40 17.14
C ILE A 23 -7.69 -27.25 16.71
N PRO A 24 -7.66 -28.60 16.88
CA PRO A 24 -6.57 -29.44 16.37
C PRO A 24 -6.43 -29.40 14.86
N GLN A 25 -7.56 -29.36 14.13
CA GLN A 25 -7.56 -29.30 12.67
C GLN A 25 -7.00 -27.96 12.17
N ALA A 26 -7.46 -26.83 12.70
CA ALA A 26 -6.93 -25.49 12.40
C ALA A 26 -5.44 -25.35 12.78
N LEU A 27 -5.00 -25.98 13.87
CA LEU A 27 -3.59 -26.05 14.24
C LEU A 27 -2.76 -26.87 13.23
N SER A 28 -3.28 -28.01 12.78
CA SER A 28 -2.61 -28.85 11.76
C SER A 28 -2.56 -28.18 10.37
N GLU A 29 -3.64 -27.49 9.98
CA GLU A 29 -3.74 -26.72 8.74
C GLU A 29 -2.79 -25.52 8.78
N SER A 30 -2.71 -24.81 9.91
CA SER A 30 -1.74 -23.73 10.15
C SER A 30 -0.28 -24.20 10.00
N TRP A 31 0.07 -25.36 10.57
CA TRP A 31 1.40 -25.95 10.41
C TRP A 31 1.68 -26.37 8.96
N SER A 32 0.71 -26.97 8.29
CA SER A 32 0.84 -27.34 6.87
C SER A 32 1.03 -26.12 5.96
N GLY A 33 0.30 -25.03 6.23
CA GLY A 33 0.41 -23.75 5.52
C GLY A 33 1.76 -23.07 5.74
N MET A 34 2.33 -23.14 6.95
CA MET A 34 3.67 -22.65 7.23
C MET A 34 4.75 -23.44 6.45
N ILE A 35 4.64 -24.77 6.39
CA ILE A 35 5.57 -25.61 5.63
C ILE A 35 5.43 -25.35 4.12
N ALA A 36 4.21 -25.22 3.61
CA ALA A 36 3.94 -24.87 2.22
C ALA A 36 4.55 -23.50 1.88
N SER A 37 4.30 -22.48 2.71
CA SER A 37 4.84 -21.13 2.53
C SER A 37 6.37 -21.12 2.51
N TRP A 38 7.02 -21.90 3.38
CA TRP A 38 8.47 -22.06 3.37
C TRP A 38 9.00 -22.69 2.07
N ARG A 39 8.32 -23.74 1.57
CA ARG A 39 8.67 -24.41 0.31
C ARG A 39 8.48 -23.50 -0.90
N PHE A 40 7.37 -22.78 -0.99
CA PHE A 40 7.14 -21.80 -2.07
C PHE A 40 8.13 -20.65 -1.99
N SER A 41 8.39 -20.15 -0.79
CA SER A 41 9.44 -19.16 -0.54
C SER A 41 10.83 -19.62 -0.96
N LEU A 42 11.16 -20.91 -0.92
CA LEU A 42 12.43 -21.41 -1.46
C LEU A 42 12.47 -21.34 -2.99
N LYS A 43 11.38 -21.73 -3.65
CA LYS A 43 11.27 -21.69 -5.12
C LYS A 43 11.44 -20.27 -5.65
N LEU A 44 10.72 -19.30 -5.07
CA LEU A 44 10.78 -17.88 -5.44
C LEU A 44 12.16 -17.23 -5.24
N ARG A 45 13.07 -17.89 -4.49
CA ARG A 45 14.40 -17.38 -4.16
C ARG A 45 15.52 -18.01 -4.97
N THR A 46 15.19 -18.90 -5.92
CA THR A 46 16.15 -19.61 -6.77
C THR A 46 16.99 -18.64 -7.59
N SER A 47 16.35 -17.71 -8.29
CA SER A 47 17.02 -16.65 -9.04
C SER A 47 16.91 -15.28 -8.37
N ARG A 48 18.05 -14.57 -8.27
CA ARG A 48 18.16 -13.29 -7.57
C ARG A 48 18.72 -12.23 -8.49
N ASN A 49 18.02 -11.10 -8.57
CA ASN A 49 18.51 -9.90 -9.24
C ASN A 49 19.41 -9.10 -8.30
N GLU A 50 20.50 -8.53 -8.80
CA GLU A 50 21.33 -7.64 -8.02
C GLU A 50 20.64 -6.28 -7.81
N LEU A 51 20.47 -5.89 -6.56
CA LEU A 51 20.09 -4.53 -6.19
C LEU A 51 21.38 -3.70 -6.13
N ARG A 52 21.77 -3.09 -7.25
CA ARG A 52 23.00 -2.31 -7.38
C ARG A 52 23.04 -1.24 -6.28
N TRP A 53 24.16 -1.18 -5.56
CA TRP A 53 24.29 -0.24 -4.45
C TRP A 53 25.73 0.29 -4.37
N ASP A 54 25.95 1.47 -4.93
CA ASP A 54 27.26 2.11 -4.95
C ASP A 54 27.52 2.83 -3.62
N TYR A 55 28.45 2.27 -2.83
CA TYR A 55 28.86 2.85 -1.56
C TYR A 55 29.61 4.18 -1.70
N THR A 56 30.24 4.44 -2.84
CA THR A 56 30.94 5.70 -3.10
C THR A 56 29.92 6.81 -3.37
N ALA A 57 28.93 6.56 -4.22
CA ALA A 57 27.79 7.44 -4.45
C ALA A 57 27.06 7.80 -3.15
N VAL A 58 26.80 6.79 -2.30
CA VAL A 58 26.16 7.00 -0.98
C VAL A 58 26.99 7.91 -0.06
N ARG A 59 28.33 7.80 -0.08
CA ARG A 59 29.20 8.71 0.70
C ARG A 59 29.15 10.13 0.15
N THR A 60 29.17 10.29 -1.17
CA THR A 60 29.05 11.60 -1.84
C THR A 60 27.73 12.28 -1.53
N ILE A 61 26.61 11.57 -1.68
CA ILE A 61 25.28 12.08 -1.34
C ILE A 61 25.21 12.47 0.15
N ARG A 62 25.74 11.63 1.05
CA ARG A 62 25.79 11.99 2.48
C ARG A 62 26.60 13.26 2.76
N ARG A 63 27.61 13.57 1.96
CA ARG A 63 28.35 14.84 2.06
C ARG A 63 27.48 16.00 1.54
N GLN A 64 26.92 15.89 0.33
CA GLN A 64 26.04 16.91 -0.24
C GLN A 64 24.84 17.23 0.68
N LEU A 65 24.23 16.22 1.28
CA LEU A 65 23.16 16.38 2.26
C LEU A 65 23.63 17.15 3.50
N LYS A 66 24.84 16.90 4.01
CA LYS A 66 25.40 17.70 5.12
C LYS A 66 25.64 19.13 4.69
N ASP A 67 26.13 19.34 3.47
CA ASP A 67 26.41 20.67 2.93
C ASP A 67 25.11 21.47 2.81
N ILE A 68 24.00 20.87 2.34
CA ILE A 68 22.66 21.47 2.30
C ILE A 68 22.22 21.93 3.70
N LEU A 69 22.40 21.09 4.72
CA LEU A 69 22.07 21.44 6.12
C LEU A 69 22.98 22.53 6.68
N SER A 70 24.19 22.69 6.15
CA SER A 70 25.15 23.71 6.59
C SER A 70 24.98 25.04 5.85
N SER A 71 24.50 25.02 4.60
CA SER A 71 24.32 26.21 3.76
C SER A 71 23.01 26.96 4.03
N HIS A 72 22.03 26.32 4.68
CA HIS A 72 20.76 26.92 5.08
C HIS A 72 20.71 27.02 6.61
N PRO A 73 21.01 28.18 7.22
CA PRO A 73 21.01 28.36 8.67
C PRO A 73 19.60 28.40 9.30
N TYR A 74 18.55 28.04 8.57
CA TYR A 74 17.32 27.60 9.23
C TYR A 74 17.67 26.26 9.86
N LEU A 75 17.75 26.17 11.20
CA LEU A 75 17.80 24.96 12.06
C LEU A 75 18.84 24.97 13.20
N GLN A 76 19.02 26.09 13.88
CA GLN A 76 19.43 26.04 15.28
C GLN A 76 18.43 26.78 16.15
N GLN A 77 17.27 26.15 16.36
CA GLN A 77 16.61 26.26 17.66
C GLN A 77 16.38 24.86 18.21
N SER A 78 17.07 24.61 19.31
CA SER A 78 16.86 23.52 20.24
C SER A 78 15.37 23.40 20.58
N VAL A 79 14.74 22.30 20.16
CA VAL A 79 13.52 21.83 20.81
C VAL A 79 13.78 20.41 21.25
N SER A 80 13.72 20.21 22.56
CA SER A 80 13.77 18.93 23.25
C SER A 80 12.84 17.88 22.62
N PRO A 81 13.11 16.58 22.79
CA PRO A 81 12.25 15.54 22.25
C PRO A 81 10.92 15.54 23.03
N PHE A 82 9.84 15.89 22.34
CA PHE A 82 8.44 15.89 22.81
C PHE A 82 8.07 16.99 23.83
N PRO A 83 7.15 17.87 23.41
CA PRO A 83 5.80 17.80 23.97
C PRO A 83 4.69 17.83 22.91
N LEU A 84 3.53 17.25 23.25
CA LEU A 84 2.28 17.33 22.50
C LEU A 84 1.85 18.80 22.33
N PRO A 85 1.43 19.26 21.13
CA PRO A 85 0.79 20.56 21.01
C PRO A 85 -0.72 20.42 21.29
N SER A 86 -1.19 21.19 22.27
CA SER A 86 -2.59 21.60 22.36
C SER A 86 -2.98 22.44 21.12
N MET A 87 -4.27 22.50 20.82
CA MET A 87 -4.89 23.10 19.63
C MET A 87 -4.64 24.61 19.40
N GLN A 88 -3.66 25.22 20.07
CA GLN A 88 -3.19 26.59 19.83
C GLN A 88 -1.80 26.66 19.17
N GLY A 89 -1.15 25.53 18.88
CA GLY A 89 0.25 25.47 18.41
C GLY A 89 0.48 25.31 16.89
N TYR A 90 -0.49 25.62 16.01
CA TYR A 90 -0.23 25.63 14.55
C TYR A 90 0.61 26.84 14.09
N SER A 91 0.97 27.75 15.00
CA SER A 91 1.75 28.96 14.71
C SER A 91 3.25 28.75 14.59
N ASP A 92 3.80 27.59 14.97
CA ASP A 92 5.27 27.38 15.03
C ASP A 92 5.86 26.59 13.85
N ILE A 93 5.05 26.24 12.83
CA ILE A 93 5.60 25.80 11.55
C ILE A 93 5.95 27.05 10.75
N ARG A 94 7.22 27.46 10.86
CA ARG A 94 7.76 28.60 10.12
C ARG A 94 7.54 28.40 8.62
N ILE A 95 6.73 29.28 8.05
CA ILE A 95 6.48 29.42 6.63
C ILE A 95 7.83 29.62 5.94
N HIS A 96 8.12 28.81 4.93
CA HIS A 96 9.32 28.98 4.12
C HIS A 96 9.16 30.28 3.32
N GLU A 97 9.94 31.31 3.65
CA GLU A 97 10.30 32.33 2.68
C GLU A 97 11.10 31.63 1.59
N THR A 98 10.62 31.67 0.35
CA THR A 98 11.27 31.07 -0.81
C THR A 98 12.75 31.47 -0.81
N GLY A 99 13.64 30.47 -0.91
CA GLY A 99 15.06 30.73 -1.18
C GLY A 99 15.22 31.57 -2.45
N PRO A 100 16.44 32.06 -2.77
CA PRO A 100 16.64 32.99 -3.89
C PRO A 100 15.91 32.46 -5.14
N GLU A 101 14.92 33.23 -5.62
CA GLU A 101 14.11 32.89 -6.79
C GLU A 101 15.07 32.66 -7.96
N VAL A 102 15.31 31.40 -8.29
CA VAL A 102 15.95 31.04 -9.54
C VAL A 102 14.97 31.48 -10.61
N GLN A 103 15.31 32.55 -11.33
CA GLN A 103 14.47 33.02 -12.42
C GLN A 103 14.36 31.93 -13.47
N LEU A 104 13.19 31.32 -13.54
CA LEU A 104 12.89 30.31 -14.55
C LEU A 104 12.85 30.96 -15.93
N SER A 105 13.47 30.31 -16.90
CA SER A 105 13.23 30.65 -18.31
C SER A 105 11.76 30.43 -18.67
N PRO A 106 11.21 31.11 -19.70
CA PRO A 106 9.83 30.90 -20.14
C PRO A 106 9.50 29.43 -20.43
N GLU A 107 10.46 28.69 -21.00
CA GLU A 107 10.33 27.25 -21.28
C GLU A 107 10.23 26.41 -20.00
N GLU A 108 10.93 26.79 -18.93
CA GLU A 108 10.87 26.11 -17.64
C GLU A 108 9.60 26.45 -16.86
N GLN A 109 9.08 27.67 -17.02
CA GLN A 109 7.78 28.06 -16.48
C GLN A 109 6.65 27.25 -17.13
N GLU A 110 6.65 27.17 -18.47
CA GLU A 110 5.68 26.37 -19.22
C GLU A 110 5.76 24.88 -18.85
N LEU A 111 6.98 24.33 -18.76
CA LEU A 111 7.18 22.95 -18.31
C LEU A 111 6.65 22.73 -16.89
N SER A 112 6.93 23.65 -15.96
CA SER A 112 6.49 23.53 -14.57
C SER A 112 4.96 23.58 -14.46
N HIS A 113 4.32 24.47 -15.22
CA HIS A 113 2.87 24.53 -15.32
C HIS A 113 2.29 23.22 -15.87
N HIS A 114 2.85 22.72 -16.97
CA HIS A 114 2.41 21.46 -17.57
C HIS A 114 2.52 20.28 -16.61
N ILE A 115 3.64 20.18 -15.87
CA ILE A 115 3.83 19.13 -14.87
C ILE A 115 2.82 19.27 -13.72
N GLN A 116 2.53 20.49 -13.28
CA GLN A 116 1.53 20.74 -12.22
C GLN A 116 0.12 20.34 -12.67
N GLU A 117 -0.28 20.70 -13.89
CA GLU A 117 -1.57 20.32 -14.48
C GLU A 117 -1.69 18.80 -14.63
N ALA A 118 -0.66 18.15 -15.20
CA ALA A 118 -0.61 16.71 -15.35
C ALA A 118 -0.67 15.99 -13.99
N THR A 119 0.00 16.55 -12.97
CA THR A 119 -0.05 16.04 -11.61
C THR A 119 -1.45 16.17 -11.04
N ALA A 120 -2.09 17.33 -11.14
CA ALA A 120 -3.45 17.55 -10.63
C ALA A 120 -4.47 16.61 -11.31
N ALA A 121 -4.39 16.48 -12.64
CA ALA A 121 -5.27 15.61 -13.41
C ALA A 121 -5.13 14.13 -13.02
N ALA A 122 -3.90 13.66 -12.82
CA ALA A 122 -3.62 12.28 -12.44
C ALA A 122 -3.84 12.01 -10.93
N ASN A 123 -3.78 13.03 -10.08
CA ASN A 123 -4.00 12.93 -8.63
C ASN A 123 -5.49 12.81 -8.24
N ARG A 124 -6.40 12.83 -9.22
CA ARG A 124 -7.86 12.85 -9.00
C ARG A 124 -8.38 11.68 -8.16
N SER A 125 -7.98 10.45 -8.47
CA SER A 125 -8.41 9.24 -7.76
C SER A 125 -7.28 8.24 -7.59
N ASN A 126 -7.47 7.23 -6.73
CA ASN A 126 -6.50 6.14 -6.60
C ASN A 126 -6.26 5.42 -7.95
N VAL A 127 -7.32 5.24 -8.75
CA VAL A 127 -7.23 4.58 -10.06
C VAL A 127 -6.36 5.38 -11.02
N THR A 128 -6.57 6.69 -11.13
CA THR A 128 -5.77 7.53 -12.04
C THR A 128 -4.32 7.63 -11.62
N ARG A 129 -4.05 7.76 -10.31
CA ARG A 129 -2.68 7.78 -9.77
C ARG A 129 -1.94 6.48 -10.04
N THR A 130 -2.61 5.37 -9.77
CA THR A 130 -2.04 4.04 -9.95
C THR A 130 -1.70 3.79 -11.42
N GLN A 131 -2.56 4.23 -12.34
CA GLN A 131 -2.28 4.18 -13.78
C GLN A 131 -1.10 5.07 -14.17
N ALA A 132 -1.01 6.28 -13.65
CA ALA A 132 0.09 7.19 -13.97
C ALA A 132 1.46 6.64 -13.54
N TYR A 133 1.54 5.96 -12.39
CA TYR A 133 2.76 5.24 -11.99
C TYR A 133 3.13 4.10 -12.96
N TRP A 134 2.13 3.38 -13.47
CA TRP A 134 2.35 2.34 -14.47
C TRP A 134 2.91 2.92 -15.76
N ASP A 135 2.34 4.02 -16.25
CA ASP A 135 2.76 4.67 -17.48
C ASP A 135 4.19 5.22 -17.38
N CYS A 136 4.56 5.80 -16.22
CA CYS A 136 5.95 6.19 -15.93
C CYS A 136 6.90 5.00 -16.01
N TYR A 137 6.51 3.86 -15.43
CA TYR A 137 7.39 2.69 -15.40
C TYR A 137 7.53 2.02 -16.78
N VAL A 138 6.43 1.87 -17.52
CA VAL A 138 6.45 1.29 -18.87
C VAL A 138 7.33 2.14 -19.79
N SER A 139 7.28 3.47 -19.65
CA SER A 139 8.09 4.38 -20.46
C SER A 139 9.55 4.47 -20.00
N GLN A 140 9.84 4.34 -18.70
CA GLN A 140 11.19 4.40 -18.12
C GLN A 140 11.39 3.27 -17.08
N PRO A 141 11.73 2.04 -17.51
CA PRO A 141 11.86 0.89 -16.61
C PRO A 141 12.95 1.05 -15.53
N GLU A 142 13.89 1.99 -15.67
CA GLU A 142 14.85 2.34 -14.63
C GLU A 142 14.20 3.02 -13.40
N LEU A 143 13.00 3.59 -13.54
CA LEU A 143 12.22 4.17 -12.44
C LEU A 143 11.53 3.09 -11.60
N HIS A 144 12.32 2.24 -10.93
CA HIS A 144 11.79 1.12 -10.15
C HIS A 144 10.75 1.55 -9.10
N TRP A 145 10.92 2.73 -8.49
CA TRP A 145 9.94 3.26 -7.53
C TRP A 145 8.55 3.43 -8.15
N ALA A 146 8.45 3.81 -9.43
CA ALA A 146 7.15 3.94 -10.11
C ALA A 146 6.41 2.59 -10.17
N PHE A 147 7.10 1.49 -10.48
CA PHE A 147 6.46 0.17 -10.47
C PHE A 147 6.09 -0.29 -9.06
N LEU A 148 6.96 -0.02 -8.08
CA LEU A 148 6.65 -0.31 -6.68
C LEU A 148 5.42 0.47 -6.21
N ALA A 149 5.36 1.77 -6.50
CA ALA A 149 4.26 2.65 -6.16
C ALA A 149 2.96 2.22 -6.86
N HIS A 150 3.03 1.80 -8.12
CA HIS A 150 1.91 1.18 -8.83
C HIS A 150 1.35 -0.03 -8.05
N MET A 151 2.21 -1.00 -7.72
CA MET A 151 1.76 -2.23 -7.05
C MET A 151 1.26 -1.99 -5.61
N VAL A 152 1.90 -1.08 -4.86
CA VAL A 152 1.46 -0.71 -3.51
C VAL A 152 0.16 0.09 -3.55
N SER A 153 -0.01 1.00 -4.51
CA SER A 153 -1.24 1.81 -4.63
C SER A 153 -2.44 0.96 -5.05
N ARG A 154 -2.23 -0.11 -5.84
CA ARG A 154 -3.27 -1.12 -6.07
C ARG A 154 -3.77 -1.79 -4.80
N ASN A 155 -2.88 -2.03 -3.83
CA ASN A 155 -3.27 -2.57 -2.52
C ASN A 155 -4.10 -1.56 -1.73
N ALA A 156 -3.76 -0.27 -1.79
CA ALA A 156 -4.58 0.77 -1.19
C ALA A 156 -5.97 0.86 -1.85
N GLY A 157 -6.07 0.71 -3.18
CA GLY A 157 -7.33 0.75 -3.91
C GLY A 157 -8.33 -0.30 -3.43
N TRP A 158 -7.94 -1.59 -3.39
CA TRP A 158 -8.86 -2.62 -2.88
C TRP A 158 -9.14 -2.51 -1.38
N ASN A 159 -8.19 -2.01 -0.58
CA ASN A 159 -8.46 -1.71 0.82
C ASN A 159 -9.57 -0.66 0.98
N MET A 160 -9.58 0.38 0.13
CA MET A 160 -10.64 1.40 0.12
C MET A 160 -11.98 0.84 -0.36
N SER A 161 -11.99 -0.01 -1.39
CA SER A 161 -13.23 -0.60 -1.89
C SER A 161 -13.87 -1.56 -0.90
N ASP A 162 -13.05 -2.35 -0.22
CA ASP A 162 -13.53 -3.33 0.75
C ASP A 162 -14.16 -2.70 1.99
N LEU A 163 -13.94 -1.41 2.28
CA LEU A 163 -14.68 -0.69 3.33
C LEU A 163 -16.19 -0.71 3.09
N LYS A 164 -16.62 -0.85 1.83
CA LYS A 164 -18.01 -1.06 1.41
C LYS A 164 -18.24 -2.45 0.79
N GLY A 165 -17.27 -3.35 0.89
CA GLY A 165 -17.38 -4.77 0.52
C GLY A 165 -17.91 -5.62 1.66
N GLY A 166 -18.65 -6.69 1.36
CA GLY A 166 -19.52 -7.39 2.32
C GLY A 166 -18.89 -7.73 3.67
N LEU A 167 -17.74 -8.43 3.67
CA LEU A 167 -17.12 -8.91 4.93
C LEU A 167 -16.66 -7.79 5.89
N MET A 168 -16.16 -6.67 5.36
CA MET A 168 -15.58 -5.62 6.19
C MET A 168 -16.59 -4.50 6.44
N SER A 169 -17.49 -4.26 5.48
CA SER A 169 -18.57 -3.30 5.63
C SER A 169 -19.34 -3.57 6.92
N ASP A 170 -19.75 -4.81 7.18
CA ASP A 170 -20.70 -5.05 8.28
C ASP A 170 -20.03 -4.98 9.67
N LEU A 171 -18.69 -5.00 9.73
CA LEU A 171 -17.93 -4.92 10.98
C LEU A 171 -17.64 -3.49 11.44
N MET A 172 -17.79 -2.50 10.55
CA MET A 172 -17.42 -1.11 10.82
C MET A 172 -18.67 -0.21 10.82
N ASN A 173 -18.73 0.76 11.73
CA ASN A 173 -19.74 1.80 11.64
C ASN A 173 -19.48 2.74 10.44
N PRO A 174 -20.52 3.38 9.86
CA PRO A 174 -20.37 4.23 8.67
C PRO A 174 -19.38 5.40 8.83
N THR A 175 -19.34 6.03 10.01
CA THR A 175 -18.43 7.15 10.30
C THR A 175 -16.98 6.73 10.23
N PHE A 176 -16.64 5.58 10.85
CA PHE A 176 -15.29 5.04 10.82
C PHE A 176 -14.86 4.66 9.41
N LYS A 177 -15.74 4.04 8.60
CA LYS A 177 -15.45 3.74 7.19
C LYS A 177 -15.08 4.99 6.39
N ASN A 178 -15.88 6.05 6.51
CA ASN A 178 -15.63 7.30 5.80
C ASN A 178 -14.31 7.95 6.24
N ASN A 179 -14.05 7.96 7.56
CA ASN A 179 -12.78 8.48 8.07
C ASN A 179 -11.58 7.65 7.60
N LEU A 180 -11.72 6.32 7.53
CA LEU A 180 -10.65 5.42 7.10
C LEU A 180 -10.40 5.55 5.60
N TYR A 181 -11.46 5.65 4.80
CA TYR A 181 -11.36 5.99 3.38
C TYR A 181 -10.59 7.30 3.19
N ARG A 182 -11.02 8.39 3.86
CA ARG A 182 -10.35 9.70 3.78
C ARG A 182 -8.90 9.65 4.21
N PHE A 183 -8.58 8.90 5.27
CA PHE A 183 -7.21 8.71 5.72
C PHE A 183 -6.36 8.03 4.64
N LEU A 184 -6.83 6.92 4.07
CA LEU A 184 -6.14 6.19 3.01
C LEU A 184 -5.99 7.05 1.76
N GLU A 185 -7.06 7.73 1.34
CA GLU A 185 -7.09 8.57 0.14
C GLU A 185 -6.13 9.75 0.28
N ARG A 186 -6.16 10.45 1.42
CA ARG A 186 -5.26 11.56 1.72
C ARG A 186 -3.79 11.12 1.74
N CYS A 187 -3.47 9.95 2.32
CA CYS A 187 -2.11 9.41 2.26
C CYS A 187 -1.65 9.24 0.81
N ASN A 188 -2.44 8.53 -0.01
CA ASN A 188 -2.06 8.23 -1.40
C ASN A 188 -1.96 9.49 -2.25
N ALA A 189 -2.89 10.43 -2.08
CA ALA A 189 -2.91 11.69 -2.83
C ALA A 189 -1.69 12.58 -2.50
N LEU A 190 -1.31 12.66 -1.23
CA LEU A 190 -0.14 13.45 -0.81
C LEU A 190 1.18 12.83 -1.28
N ILE A 191 1.30 11.50 -1.24
CA ILE A 191 2.46 10.78 -1.78
C ILE A 191 2.60 11.07 -3.27
N PHE A 192 1.51 10.96 -4.02
CA PHE A 192 1.50 11.19 -5.46
C PHE A 192 1.81 12.65 -5.81
N GLN A 193 1.20 13.59 -5.10
CA GLN A 193 1.42 15.03 -5.27
C GLN A 193 2.91 15.42 -5.15
N ASP A 194 3.67 14.73 -4.29
CA ASP A 194 5.10 14.97 -4.10
C ASP A 194 5.96 14.18 -5.09
N ALA A 195 5.69 12.89 -5.30
CA ALA A 195 6.57 12.02 -6.06
C ALA A 195 6.37 12.11 -7.58
N TYR A 196 5.13 12.19 -8.06
CA TYR A 196 4.83 12.18 -9.49
C TYR A 196 5.47 13.33 -10.30
N PRO A 197 5.48 14.61 -9.84
CA PRO A 197 6.18 15.66 -10.56
C PRO A 197 7.69 15.41 -10.68
N GLN A 198 8.30 14.72 -9.71
CA GLN A 198 9.72 14.31 -9.79
C GLN A 198 9.94 13.30 -10.92
N LEU A 199 9.05 12.32 -11.07
CA LEU A 199 9.11 11.33 -12.15
C LEU A 199 8.93 11.98 -13.52
N LEU A 200 7.96 12.88 -13.65
CA LEU A 200 7.75 13.64 -14.89
C LEU A 200 8.96 14.51 -15.23
N LEU A 201 9.54 15.20 -14.24
CA LEU A 201 10.74 16.01 -14.43
C LEU A 201 11.92 15.18 -14.94
N TYR A 202 12.10 13.95 -14.43
CA TYR A 202 13.08 13.01 -14.97
C TYR A 202 12.79 12.64 -16.42
N ILE A 203 11.56 12.25 -16.74
CA ILE A 203 11.14 11.90 -18.10
C ILE A 203 11.41 13.05 -19.08
N HIS A 204 11.10 14.29 -18.69
CA HIS A 204 11.40 15.47 -19.48
C HIS A 204 12.90 15.77 -19.59
N SER A 205 13.66 15.59 -18.50
CA SER A 205 15.12 15.70 -18.52
C SER A 205 15.74 14.72 -19.53
N ARG A 206 15.25 13.48 -19.56
CA ARG A 206 15.66 12.46 -20.54
C ARG A 206 15.34 12.86 -21.97
N LYS A 207 14.15 13.41 -22.22
CA LYS A 207 13.76 13.91 -23.55
C LYS A 207 14.62 15.08 -24.01
N LYS A 208 15.00 15.99 -23.11
CA LYS A 208 15.86 17.15 -23.41
C LYS A 208 17.35 16.83 -23.43
N GLY A 209 17.77 15.67 -22.91
CA GLY A 209 19.18 15.28 -22.81
C GLY A 209 19.98 16.08 -21.77
N LYS A 210 19.32 16.78 -20.84
CA LYS A 210 19.97 17.54 -19.76
C LYS A 210 19.19 17.42 -18.45
N PRO A 211 19.86 17.43 -17.28
CA PRO A 211 19.17 17.39 -15.99
C PRO A 211 18.40 18.71 -15.77
N LEU A 212 17.18 18.60 -15.21
CA LEU A 212 16.31 19.74 -14.88
C LEU A 212 15.98 19.79 -13.37
N PHE A 213 16.77 19.15 -12.51
CA PHE A 213 16.42 18.95 -11.09
C PHE A 213 16.52 20.22 -10.24
N HIS A 214 17.09 21.31 -10.77
CA HIS A 214 16.96 22.65 -10.18
C HIS A 214 15.50 23.12 -10.13
N LEU A 215 14.59 22.50 -10.89
CA LEU A 215 13.15 22.77 -10.82
C LEU A 215 12.44 22.06 -9.65
N LEU A 216 13.07 21.09 -8.97
CA LEU A 216 12.43 20.35 -7.86
C LEU A 216 11.81 21.26 -6.77
N PRO A 217 12.43 22.36 -6.33
CA PRO A 217 11.84 23.27 -5.34
C PRO A 217 10.53 23.92 -5.80
N HIS A 218 10.33 24.11 -7.12
CA HIS A 218 9.09 24.67 -7.68
C HIS A 218 7.90 23.71 -7.54
N PHE A 219 8.18 22.42 -7.33
CA PHE A 219 7.17 21.40 -6.99
C PHE A 219 7.09 21.15 -5.47
N HIS A 220 7.79 21.96 -4.66
CA HIS A 220 7.90 21.83 -3.21
C HIS A 220 8.50 20.50 -2.75
N VAL A 221 9.30 19.87 -3.60
CA VAL A 221 10.03 18.65 -3.27
C VAL A 221 11.13 18.99 -2.28
N SER A 222 11.29 18.15 -1.26
CA SER A 222 12.32 18.32 -0.24
C SER A 222 13.72 18.42 -0.85
N ALA A 223 14.55 19.34 -0.33
CA ALA A 223 15.95 19.45 -0.71
C ALA A 223 16.74 18.16 -0.47
N PHE A 224 16.21 17.24 0.37
CA PHE A 224 16.74 15.89 0.52
C PHE A 224 16.83 15.13 -0.81
N MET A 225 15.90 15.33 -1.75
CA MET A 225 15.82 14.54 -2.98
C MET A 225 16.80 14.99 -4.08
N THR A 226 17.22 16.25 -4.08
CA THR A 226 18.07 16.80 -5.15
C THR A 226 19.35 15.99 -5.39
N PRO A 227 20.18 15.66 -4.37
CA PRO A 227 21.40 14.87 -4.58
C PRO A 227 21.15 13.48 -5.17
N PHE A 228 19.99 12.88 -4.89
CA PHE A 228 19.67 11.54 -5.38
C PHE A 228 19.26 11.56 -6.85
N TRP A 229 18.51 12.58 -7.29
CA TRP A 229 18.16 12.76 -8.69
C TRP A 229 19.38 13.09 -9.55
N GLU A 230 20.25 13.97 -9.08
CA GLU A 230 21.54 14.27 -9.74
C GLU A 230 22.40 13.01 -9.87
N GLN A 231 22.52 12.23 -8.79
CA GLN A 231 23.27 10.97 -8.84
C GLN A 231 22.63 9.96 -9.82
N PHE A 232 21.31 9.81 -9.79
CA PHE A 232 20.58 8.87 -10.66
C PHE A 232 20.69 9.24 -12.14
N TRP A 233 20.78 10.53 -12.48
CA TRP A 233 21.05 10.98 -13.84
C TRP A 233 22.39 10.48 -14.37
N HIS A 234 23.41 10.39 -13.49
CA HIS A 234 24.74 9.94 -13.87
C HIS A 234 24.88 8.40 -13.94
N ASP A 235 24.31 7.67 -12.97
CA ASP A 235 24.60 6.24 -12.80
C ASP A 235 23.41 5.30 -13.06
N GLN A 236 22.20 5.85 -13.23
CA GLN A 236 20.92 5.15 -13.33
C GLN A 236 20.71 4.09 -12.24
N SER A 237 21.22 4.34 -11.02
CA SER A 237 21.11 3.45 -9.88
C SER A 237 19.69 3.47 -9.29
N SER A 238 18.81 2.62 -9.84
CA SER A 238 17.40 2.55 -9.44
C SER A 238 17.22 2.26 -7.95
N SER A 239 18.08 1.43 -7.36
CA SER A 239 17.97 1.08 -5.93
C SER A 239 18.21 2.27 -5.02
N LEU A 240 19.19 3.12 -5.34
CA LEU A 240 19.52 4.27 -4.50
C LEU A 240 18.43 5.33 -4.56
N LEU A 241 17.96 5.66 -5.77
CA LEU A 241 16.83 6.58 -5.97
C LEU A 241 15.55 6.06 -5.31
N THR A 242 15.24 4.77 -5.47
CA THR A 242 14.03 4.17 -4.88
C THR A 242 14.05 4.23 -3.36
N VAL A 243 15.20 3.96 -2.73
CA VAL A 243 15.34 4.12 -1.27
C VAL A 243 15.14 5.57 -0.85
N ALA A 244 15.65 6.53 -1.62
CA ALA A 244 15.48 7.95 -1.33
C ALA A 244 14.02 8.39 -1.42
N LEU A 245 13.31 8.00 -2.49
CA LEU A 245 11.89 8.27 -2.67
C LEU A 245 11.05 7.64 -1.54
N ILE A 246 11.35 6.41 -1.11
CA ILE A 246 10.70 5.79 0.07
C ILE A 246 10.94 6.62 1.35
N ILE A 247 12.16 7.10 1.59
CA ILE A 247 12.45 7.93 2.77
C ILE A 247 11.67 9.25 2.68
N ASN A 248 11.69 9.89 1.52
CA ASN A 248 11.03 11.16 1.28
C ASN A 248 9.51 11.05 1.46
N GLU A 249 8.89 10.07 0.81
CA GLU A 249 7.46 9.74 0.93
C GLU A 249 7.04 9.60 2.40
N GLN A 250 7.76 8.76 3.15
CA GLN A 250 7.39 8.42 4.51
C GLN A 250 7.57 9.59 5.49
N ASN A 251 8.54 10.48 5.25
CA ASN A 251 8.67 11.73 6.01
C ASN A 251 7.64 12.77 5.57
N TYR A 252 7.29 12.82 4.28
CA TYR A 252 6.31 13.75 3.75
C TYR A 252 4.94 13.56 4.41
N ILE A 253 4.50 12.30 4.54
CA ILE A 253 3.22 11.96 5.19
C ILE A 253 3.27 12.00 6.72
N GLU A 254 4.46 11.87 7.33
CA GLU A 254 4.59 11.81 8.80
C GLU A 254 3.97 13.04 9.46
N GLY A 255 4.41 14.24 9.07
CA GLY A 255 3.91 15.48 9.66
C GLY A 255 2.60 15.98 9.05
N ARG A 256 2.16 15.44 7.90
CA ARG A 256 0.94 15.89 7.18
C ARG A 256 -0.29 15.03 7.48
N VAL A 257 -0.08 13.75 7.79
CA VAL A 257 -1.17 12.79 7.98
C VAL A 257 -0.98 11.99 9.26
N ALA A 258 0.17 11.32 9.43
CA ALA A 258 0.37 10.40 10.55
C ALA A 258 0.30 11.11 11.92
N ARG A 259 0.74 12.37 11.99
CA ARG A 259 0.66 13.21 13.19
C ARG A 259 -0.51 14.18 13.21
N HIS A 260 -1.37 14.16 12.19
CA HIS A 260 -2.49 15.08 12.14
C HIS A 260 -3.50 14.73 13.25
N PRO A 261 -3.92 15.69 14.12
CA PRO A 261 -4.74 15.40 15.29
C PRO A 261 -6.04 14.66 14.96
N PHE A 262 -6.69 15.02 13.85
CA PHE A 262 -7.91 14.37 13.40
C PHE A 262 -7.70 12.87 13.14
N TYR A 263 -6.68 12.49 12.35
CA TYR A 263 -6.43 11.09 12.02
C TYR A 263 -5.87 10.29 13.20
N LEU A 264 -5.07 10.94 14.06
CA LEU A 264 -4.61 10.34 15.30
C LEU A 264 -5.79 9.91 16.17
N GLN A 265 -6.71 10.83 16.43
CA GLN A 265 -7.84 10.61 17.33
C GLN A 265 -8.88 9.64 16.75
N HIS A 266 -9.21 9.78 15.46
CA HIS A 266 -10.36 9.07 14.87
C HIS A 266 -9.98 7.77 14.17
N ILE A 267 -8.70 7.54 13.86
CA ILE A 267 -8.22 6.35 13.14
C ILE A 267 -7.10 5.64 13.90
N LEU A 268 -5.94 6.28 14.09
CA LEU A 268 -4.72 5.58 14.57
C LEU A 268 -4.79 5.17 16.05
N GLN A 269 -5.63 5.85 16.84
CA GLN A 269 -5.91 5.50 18.24
C GLN A 269 -7.21 4.70 18.41
N ASP A 270 -7.97 4.48 17.33
CA ASP A 270 -9.21 3.74 17.40
C ASP A 270 -8.93 2.26 17.75
N PRO A 271 -9.57 1.68 18.78
CA PRO A 271 -9.36 0.29 19.17
C PRO A 271 -9.67 -0.70 18.06
N PHE A 272 -10.68 -0.40 17.23
CA PHE A 272 -11.04 -1.21 16.07
C PHE A 272 -9.92 -1.18 15.04
N PHE A 273 -9.35 0.00 14.73
CA PHE A 273 -8.18 0.08 13.84
C PHE A 273 -7.00 -0.74 14.36
N ARG A 274 -6.67 -0.64 15.65
CA ARG A 274 -5.56 -1.40 16.27
C ARG A 274 -5.81 -2.91 16.32
N MET A 275 -7.06 -3.33 16.45
CA MET A 275 -7.44 -4.73 16.33
C MET A 275 -7.36 -5.21 14.87
N HIS A 276 -7.71 -4.37 13.90
CA HIS A 276 -7.67 -4.68 12.47
C HIS A 276 -6.26 -4.60 11.85
N GLU A 277 -5.33 -3.84 12.45
CA GLU A 277 -3.88 -3.95 12.19
C GLU A 277 -3.37 -5.39 12.41
N LEU A 278 -4.07 -6.22 13.19
CA LEU A 278 -3.69 -7.62 13.40
C LEU A 278 -4.26 -8.59 12.35
N THR A 279 -5.17 -8.17 11.46
CA THR A 279 -5.90 -9.15 10.61
C THR A 279 -5.86 -8.90 9.11
N ARG A 280 -5.88 -7.68 8.54
CA ARG A 280 -5.93 -7.53 7.06
C ARG A 280 -5.31 -6.27 6.45
N LEU A 281 -5.49 -5.08 7.04
CA LEU A 281 -5.07 -3.80 6.44
C LEU A 281 -3.55 -3.62 6.39
N ASN A 282 -2.82 -4.49 7.06
CA ASN A 282 -1.38 -4.42 7.19
C ASN A 282 -0.63 -5.33 6.21
N GLN A 283 -1.30 -6.10 5.37
CA GLN A 283 -0.65 -6.95 4.38
C GLN A 283 -0.59 -6.24 3.03
N ILE A 284 0.61 -6.11 2.47
CA ILE A 284 0.83 -5.69 1.09
C ILE A 284 1.20 -6.93 0.29
N VAL A 285 0.39 -7.24 -0.71
CA VAL A 285 0.51 -8.46 -1.51
C VAL A 285 0.70 -8.14 -2.99
N PHE A 286 1.47 -8.98 -3.67
CA PHE A 286 1.77 -8.94 -5.09
C PHE A 286 1.36 -10.27 -5.72
N PRO A 287 0.38 -10.26 -6.64
CA PRO A 287 -0.01 -11.42 -7.42
C PRO A 287 1.15 -11.99 -8.23
N LEU A 288 1.40 -13.28 -8.10
CA LEU A 288 2.37 -14.00 -8.93
C LEU A 288 1.64 -14.69 -10.07
N GLY A 289 1.83 -14.16 -11.28
CA GLY A 289 1.44 -14.78 -12.54
C GLY A 289 0.07 -14.37 -13.06
N GLN A 290 -0.23 -14.85 -14.26
CA GLN A 290 -1.52 -14.60 -14.91
C GLN A 290 -2.57 -15.60 -14.40
N VAL A 291 -3.85 -15.24 -14.53
CA VAL A 291 -4.91 -16.24 -14.40
C VAL A 291 -4.79 -17.19 -15.58
N HIS A 292 -4.15 -18.33 -15.39
CA HIS A 292 -4.22 -19.39 -16.37
C HIS A 292 -5.67 -19.93 -16.37
N ARG A 293 -6.42 -19.63 -17.44
CA ARG A 293 -7.43 -20.58 -17.91
C ARG A 293 -6.63 -21.79 -18.38
N THR A 294 -6.89 -22.95 -17.82
CA THR A 294 -6.24 -24.20 -18.23
C THR A 294 -6.51 -24.45 -19.71
N GLU A 295 -5.54 -24.15 -20.58
CA GLU A 295 -5.56 -24.47 -22.02
C GLU A 295 -5.15 -25.93 -22.26
N SER A 296 -5.80 -26.87 -21.57
CA SER A 296 -5.95 -28.22 -22.14
C SER A 296 -7.29 -28.24 -22.86
N GLY A 297 -7.29 -28.66 -24.13
CA GLY A 297 -8.42 -28.59 -25.08
C GLY A 297 -9.65 -29.41 -24.72
N GLU A 298 -10.17 -29.25 -23.51
CA GLU A 298 -11.41 -29.81 -22.99
C GLU A 298 -12.39 -28.67 -22.70
N SER A 299 -13.67 -28.91 -22.98
CA SER A 299 -14.73 -27.90 -23.08
C SER A 299 -14.78 -26.88 -21.92
N PRO A 300 -15.00 -25.57 -22.23
CA PRO A 300 -14.87 -24.44 -21.29
C PRO A 300 -15.91 -24.37 -20.14
N ALA A 301 -16.78 -25.37 -19.97
CA ALA A 301 -17.89 -25.32 -19.02
C ALA A 301 -17.63 -26.00 -17.67
N GLN A 302 -16.49 -26.69 -17.45
CA GLN A 302 -16.38 -27.63 -16.31
C GLN A 302 -15.02 -27.71 -15.60
N LYS A 303 -14.08 -26.78 -15.79
CA LYS A 303 -12.87 -26.70 -14.94
C LYS A 303 -12.73 -25.31 -14.27
N PRO A 304 -12.65 -25.25 -12.93
CA PRO A 304 -12.44 -23.99 -12.21
C PRO A 304 -11.08 -23.36 -12.56
N LEU A 305 -11.00 -22.03 -12.45
CA LEU A 305 -9.71 -21.31 -12.40
C LEU A 305 -8.82 -21.91 -11.30
N SER A 306 -7.50 -22.01 -11.53
CA SER A 306 -6.57 -22.53 -10.51
C SER A 306 -6.77 -21.83 -9.14
N PRO A 307 -6.90 -22.59 -8.04
CA PRO A 307 -7.54 -22.16 -6.80
C PRO A 307 -6.71 -21.22 -5.91
N ALA A 308 -5.38 -21.23 -6.03
CA ALA A 308 -4.50 -20.29 -5.33
C ALA A 308 -3.75 -19.47 -6.37
N ARG A 309 -4.06 -18.17 -6.49
CA ARG A 309 -3.09 -17.28 -7.09
C ARG A 309 -1.97 -17.10 -6.07
N PRO A 310 -0.74 -17.58 -6.32
CA PRO A 310 0.32 -17.40 -5.34
C PRO A 310 0.57 -15.91 -5.13
N LEU A 311 0.79 -15.52 -3.89
CA LEU A 311 1.02 -14.14 -3.48
C LEU A 311 2.42 -14.03 -2.89
N ALA A 312 3.20 -13.07 -3.38
CA ALA A 312 4.35 -12.57 -2.65
C ALA A 312 3.91 -11.37 -1.81
N GLY A 313 4.50 -11.12 -0.65
CA GLY A 313 4.13 -9.93 0.11
C GLY A 313 4.80 -9.80 1.46
N LEU A 314 4.35 -8.81 2.23
CA LEU A 314 4.81 -8.55 3.58
C LEU A 314 3.65 -8.14 4.49
N THR A 315 3.70 -8.58 5.74
CA THR A 315 2.86 -8.09 6.83
C THR A 315 3.57 -6.93 7.53
N LEU A 316 2.92 -5.79 7.64
CA LEU A 316 3.39 -4.60 8.33
C LEU A 316 3.03 -4.69 9.82
N PRO A 317 4.00 -4.57 10.74
CA PRO A 317 3.69 -4.79 12.16
C PRO A 317 3.00 -3.60 12.83
N LYS A 318 3.39 -2.35 12.52
CA LYS A 318 2.86 -1.12 13.14
C LYS A 318 2.98 0.06 12.18
N PHE A 319 1.88 0.76 11.91
CA PHE A 319 1.89 1.89 10.99
C PHE A 319 2.42 3.19 11.63
N ASP A 320 2.32 3.37 12.95
CA ASP A 320 2.66 4.62 13.64
C ASP A 320 4.16 4.97 13.66
N ASP A 321 5.06 3.99 13.51
CA ASP A 321 6.51 4.22 13.53
C ASP A 321 7.09 4.48 12.13
N LEU A 322 7.63 5.70 11.92
CA LEU A 322 8.29 6.12 10.69
C LEU A 322 9.43 5.19 10.25
N SER A 323 10.27 4.71 11.18
CA SER A 323 11.40 3.84 10.86
C SER A 323 10.94 2.46 10.40
N ILE A 324 9.85 1.95 10.98
CA ILE A 324 9.19 0.70 10.56
C ILE A 324 8.62 0.87 9.16
N ARG A 325 7.88 1.95 8.87
CA ARG A 325 7.33 2.20 7.53
C ARG A 325 8.42 2.34 6.46
N ILE A 326 9.49 3.08 6.73
CA ILE A 326 10.64 3.18 5.82
C ILE A 326 11.28 1.79 5.60
N LYS A 327 11.45 0.99 6.67
CA LYS A 327 12.00 -0.38 6.54
C LYS A 327 11.09 -1.25 5.70
N ALA A 328 9.78 -1.18 5.89
CA ALA A 328 8.80 -1.91 5.10
C ALA A 328 8.87 -1.55 3.62
N GLY A 329 8.87 -0.26 3.27
CA GLY A 329 9.02 0.19 1.88
C GLY A 329 10.29 -0.36 1.22
N ARG A 330 11.43 -0.33 1.93
CA ARG A 330 12.68 -0.94 1.41
C ARG A 330 12.58 -2.46 1.25
N SER A 331 11.90 -3.15 2.17
CA SER A 331 11.71 -4.60 2.08
C SER A 331 10.78 -4.97 0.91
N LEU A 332 9.73 -4.18 0.64
CA LEU A 332 8.85 -4.36 -0.52
C LEU A 332 9.60 -4.12 -1.83
N TYR A 333 10.45 -3.08 -1.88
CA TYR A 333 11.33 -2.87 -3.02
C TYR A 333 12.24 -4.08 -3.27
N ALA A 334 12.89 -4.57 -2.21
CA ALA A 334 13.78 -5.72 -2.31
C ALA A 334 13.05 -7.04 -2.61
N LEU A 335 11.79 -7.17 -2.20
CA LEU A 335 10.91 -8.28 -2.58
C LEU A 335 10.64 -8.24 -4.09
N LEU A 336 10.14 -7.10 -4.58
CA LEU A 336 9.69 -6.94 -5.96
C LEU A 336 10.84 -7.03 -6.96
N PHE A 337 11.97 -6.36 -6.69
CA PHE A 337 13.08 -6.28 -7.65
C PHE A 337 14.27 -7.18 -7.31
N GLY A 338 14.31 -7.79 -6.12
CA GLY A 338 15.45 -8.60 -5.69
C GLY A 338 15.37 -10.07 -6.06
N TYR A 339 14.18 -10.55 -6.45
CA TYR A 339 13.93 -11.92 -6.90
C TYR A 339 13.40 -11.90 -8.32
N GLU A 340 14.07 -12.62 -9.22
CA GLU A 340 13.78 -12.55 -10.67
C GLU A 340 12.39 -13.08 -10.99
N GLU A 341 12.02 -14.21 -10.39
CA GLU A 341 10.71 -14.83 -10.60
C GLU A 341 9.58 -13.92 -10.09
N ILE A 342 9.72 -13.34 -8.89
CA ILE A 342 8.73 -12.39 -8.35
C ILE A 342 8.58 -11.19 -9.28
N TYR A 343 9.69 -10.57 -9.69
CA TYR A 343 9.65 -9.43 -10.60
C TYR A 343 8.89 -9.76 -11.90
N ARG A 344 9.24 -10.89 -12.54
CA ARG A 344 8.64 -11.33 -13.81
C ARG A 344 7.14 -11.57 -13.68
N GLU A 345 6.74 -12.32 -12.65
CA GLU A 345 5.35 -12.72 -12.44
C GLU A 345 4.47 -11.52 -12.05
N VAL A 346 4.97 -10.61 -11.22
CA VAL A 346 4.24 -9.38 -10.84
C VAL A 346 4.13 -8.42 -12.02
N LEU A 347 5.17 -8.32 -12.85
CA LEU A 347 5.14 -7.53 -14.08
C LEU A 347 4.12 -8.07 -15.08
N ALA A 348 4.06 -9.39 -15.24
CA ALA A 348 3.07 -10.04 -16.10
C ALA A 348 1.65 -9.76 -15.61
N PHE A 349 1.40 -9.85 -14.29
CA PHE A 349 0.12 -9.49 -13.69
C PHE A 349 -0.27 -8.03 -13.99
N ALA A 350 0.62 -7.07 -13.69
CA ALA A 350 0.35 -5.65 -13.87
C ALA A 350 0.02 -5.30 -15.33
N ARG A 351 0.67 -5.97 -16.31
CA ARG A 351 0.38 -5.82 -17.74
C ARG A 351 -1.00 -6.34 -18.15
N SER A 352 -1.42 -7.48 -17.59
CA SER A 352 -2.66 -8.14 -18.01
C SER A 352 -3.91 -7.73 -17.24
N THR A 353 -3.75 -7.02 -16.12
CA THR A 353 -4.87 -6.69 -15.24
C THR A 353 -4.96 -5.19 -15.06
N LYS A 354 -5.98 -4.57 -15.67
CA LYS A 354 -6.32 -3.15 -15.44
C LYS A 354 -6.67 -2.93 -13.97
N HIS A 355 -6.17 -1.85 -13.37
CA HIS A 355 -6.55 -1.49 -12.02
C HIS A 355 -7.89 -0.75 -11.99
N GLN A 356 -8.77 -1.18 -11.10
CA GLN A 356 -10.10 -0.61 -10.82
C GLN A 356 -10.39 -0.55 -9.31
N GLY A 357 -9.40 -0.91 -8.47
CA GLY A 357 -9.53 -0.91 -7.02
C GLY A 357 -10.33 -2.08 -6.45
N SER A 358 -10.54 -3.17 -7.18
CA SER A 358 -11.28 -4.33 -6.65
C SER A 358 -10.34 -5.46 -6.24
N ARG A 359 -10.64 -6.15 -5.14
CA ARG A 359 -9.91 -7.35 -4.73
C ARG A 359 -10.14 -8.53 -5.69
N ALA A 360 -11.19 -8.48 -6.52
CA ALA A 360 -11.40 -9.44 -7.61
C ALA A 360 -10.27 -9.41 -8.66
N GLU A 361 -9.52 -8.30 -8.77
CA GLU A 361 -8.30 -8.25 -9.59
C GLU A 361 -7.26 -9.25 -9.09
N TYR A 362 -7.17 -9.45 -7.77
CA TYR A 362 -6.19 -10.27 -7.08
C TYR A 362 -6.63 -11.74 -7.00
N TRP A 363 -7.91 -11.97 -6.72
CA TRP A 363 -8.45 -13.30 -6.47
C TRP A 363 -9.87 -13.47 -7.03
N PRO A 364 -10.03 -13.56 -8.36
CA PRO A 364 -11.35 -13.62 -9.00
C PRO A 364 -12.14 -14.88 -8.66
N ALA A 365 -11.49 -15.93 -8.14
CA ALA A 365 -12.15 -17.14 -7.64
C ALA A 365 -12.81 -16.98 -6.26
N LEU A 366 -12.48 -15.90 -5.52
CA LEU A 366 -13.05 -15.61 -4.20
C LEU A 366 -13.85 -14.31 -4.17
N PHE A 367 -13.51 -13.34 -5.01
CA PHE A 367 -14.16 -12.04 -5.04
C PHE A 367 -14.84 -11.76 -6.37
N THR A 368 -15.92 -10.99 -6.32
CA THR A 368 -16.60 -10.43 -7.49
C THR A 368 -16.85 -8.94 -7.29
N PRO A 369 -16.70 -8.11 -8.33
CA PRO A 369 -17.10 -6.70 -8.27
C PRO A 369 -18.61 -6.51 -8.44
N THR A 370 -19.34 -7.55 -8.86
CA THR A 370 -20.76 -7.46 -9.19
C THR A 370 -21.61 -7.93 -8.01
N LEU A 371 -22.50 -7.07 -7.53
CA LEU A 371 -23.35 -7.35 -6.36
C LEU A 371 -24.29 -8.54 -6.61
N GLU A 372 -24.89 -8.66 -7.81
CA GLU A 372 -25.81 -9.77 -8.11
C GLU A 372 -25.11 -11.14 -8.10
N GLN A 373 -23.80 -11.16 -8.34
CA GLN A 373 -22.98 -12.38 -8.36
C GLN A 373 -22.35 -12.69 -6.99
N ALA A 374 -22.55 -11.80 -6.01
CA ALA A 374 -21.99 -11.95 -4.68
C ALA A 374 -22.94 -12.76 -3.76
N MET A 375 -22.37 -13.28 -2.66
CA MET A 375 -23.16 -13.90 -1.60
C MET A 375 -24.18 -12.89 -1.04
N ASN A 376 -25.45 -13.24 -1.09
CA ASN A 376 -26.56 -12.42 -0.58
C ASN A 376 -27.07 -12.87 0.81
N HIS A 377 -26.32 -13.72 1.52
CA HIS A 377 -26.72 -14.33 2.79
C HIS A 377 -25.58 -14.31 3.84
N GLY A 378 -25.93 -14.12 5.12
CA GLY A 378 -24.99 -13.91 6.25
C GLY A 378 -24.24 -15.14 6.77
N HIS A 379 -23.71 -15.99 5.89
CA HIS A 379 -22.88 -17.16 6.23
C HIS A 379 -21.57 -17.19 5.43
N ALA A 380 -21.01 -16.01 5.15
CA ALA A 380 -19.84 -15.89 4.30
C ALA A 380 -18.59 -16.58 4.90
N GLY A 381 -18.50 -16.68 6.22
CA GLY A 381 -17.38 -17.36 6.89
C GLY A 381 -17.44 -18.88 6.87
N SER A 382 -18.61 -19.51 7.00
CA SER A 382 -18.71 -20.98 6.91
C SER A 382 -18.35 -21.51 5.53
N ASP A 383 -18.71 -20.79 4.47
CA ASP A 383 -18.45 -21.22 3.09
C ASP A 383 -16.97 -21.04 2.72
N LEU A 384 -16.30 -19.99 3.23
CA LEU A 384 -14.86 -19.77 3.08
C LEU A 384 -13.98 -20.80 3.80
N ILE A 385 -14.45 -21.34 4.93
CA ILE A 385 -13.73 -22.37 5.70
C ILE A 385 -13.87 -23.74 5.04
N THR A 386 -15.02 -24.02 4.43
CA THR A 386 -15.31 -25.33 3.84
C THR A 386 -14.71 -25.52 2.45
N SER A 387 -14.45 -24.44 1.72
CA SER A 387 -13.96 -24.52 0.33
C SER A 387 -12.79 -23.57 0.05
N GLU A 388 -11.83 -24.05 -0.74
CA GLU A 388 -10.69 -23.21 -1.18
C GLU A 388 -11.14 -22.10 -2.15
N TRP A 389 -12.25 -22.30 -2.85
CA TRP A 389 -12.88 -21.34 -3.77
C TRP A 389 -14.37 -21.24 -3.49
N LEU A 390 -15.00 -20.18 -4.01
CA LEU A 390 -16.44 -20.00 -3.93
C LEU A 390 -17.04 -20.10 -5.35
N PRO A 391 -18.11 -20.88 -5.55
CA PRO A 391 -18.77 -20.96 -6.86
C PRO A 391 -19.41 -19.62 -7.25
N ASP A 392 -19.72 -19.46 -8.53
CA ASP A 392 -20.39 -18.26 -9.04
C ASP A 392 -21.73 -18.04 -8.32
N GLY A 393 -22.02 -16.80 -7.92
CA GLY A 393 -23.17 -16.48 -7.06
C GLY A 393 -22.89 -16.66 -5.56
N GLN A 394 -21.73 -17.19 -5.18
CA GLN A 394 -21.29 -17.31 -3.78
C GLN A 394 -19.96 -16.59 -3.52
N ARG A 395 -19.49 -15.71 -4.41
CA ARG A 395 -18.23 -14.97 -4.21
C ARG A 395 -18.43 -13.77 -3.28
N LEU A 396 -17.34 -13.31 -2.66
CA LEU A 396 -17.34 -12.15 -1.79
C LEU A 396 -17.42 -10.86 -2.60
N TYR A 397 -18.26 -9.93 -2.16
CA TYR A 397 -18.38 -8.62 -2.80
C TYR A 397 -17.16 -7.74 -2.54
N SER A 398 -16.49 -7.31 -3.60
CA SER A 398 -15.42 -6.30 -3.60
C SER A 398 -15.60 -5.39 -4.82
N PRO A 399 -16.35 -4.29 -4.69
CA PRO A 399 -16.74 -3.44 -5.83
C PRO A 399 -15.55 -2.75 -6.50
N TYR A 400 -15.81 -2.13 -7.66
CA TYR A 400 -14.88 -1.18 -8.23
C TYR A 400 -14.89 0.13 -7.44
N LEU A 401 -13.72 0.72 -7.25
CA LEU A 401 -13.57 1.87 -6.34
C LEU A 401 -14.41 3.08 -6.78
N GLU A 402 -14.39 3.38 -8.08
CA GLU A 402 -15.09 4.52 -8.69
C GLU A 402 -16.62 4.37 -8.69
N GLU A 403 -17.15 3.17 -8.41
CA GLU A 403 -18.61 2.95 -8.31
C GLU A 403 -19.16 3.29 -6.92
N ILE A 404 -18.29 3.33 -5.90
CA ILE A 404 -18.71 3.43 -4.51
C ILE A 404 -18.10 4.61 -3.76
N TRP A 405 -17.07 5.26 -4.33
CA TRP A 405 -16.45 6.44 -3.75
C TRP A 405 -16.31 7.53 -4.81
N GLU A 406 -16.68 8.75 -4.44
CA GLU A 406 -16.49 9.94 -5.26
C GLU A 406 -15.08 10.50 -5.04
N ASP A 407 -14.63 11.29 -6.03
CA ASP A 407 -13.37 12.03 -5.93
C ASP A 407 -13.46 13.06 -4.80
N GLU A 408 -12.52 12.98 -3.85
CA GLU A 408 -12.46 13.92 -2.73
C GLU A 408 -11.95 15.29 -3.18
N THR A 409 -12.43 16.34 -2.54
CA THR A 409 -11.95 17.69 -2.84
C THR A 409 -10.53 17.89 -2.30
N PRO A 410 -9.62 18.54 -3.04
CA PRO A 410 -8.26 18.76 -2.57
C PRO A 410 -8.23 19.61 -1.30
N GLU A 411 -7.80 19.04 -0.18
CA GLU A 411 -7.55 19.80 1.04
C GLU A 411 -6.21 20.55 0.97
N PRO A 412 -6.12 21.77 1.57
CA PRO A 412 -4.86 22.50 1.70
C PRO A 412 -3.73 21.64 2.27
N ILE A 413 -2.53 21.76 1.71
CA ILE A 413 -1.37 20.98 2.10
C ILE A 413 -0.42 21.91 2.88
N PRO A 414 -0.07 21.59 4.14
CA PRO A 414 0.97 22.32 4.85
C PRO A 414 2.28 22.32 4.05
N ARG A 415 2.81 23.52 3.77
CA ARG A 415 4.04 23.70 2.98
C ARG A 415 5.22 23.92 3.91
N TYR A 416 6.11 22.92 3.97
CA TYR A 416 7.39 22.97 4.66
C TYR A 416 8.28 21.84 4.14
N ASP A 417 9.59 22.05 4.15
CA ASP A 417 10.55 20.99 3.90
C ASP A 417 10.74 20.17 5.19
N TRP A 418 10.56 18.85 5.14
CA TRP A 418 10.77 17.99 6.29
C TRP A 418 12.27 17.75 6.58
N TYR A 419 13.16 18.03 5.61
CA TYR A 419 14.59 17.75 5.72
C TYR A 419 15.31 18.75 6.61
N GLN A 420 15.16 18.53 7.90
CA GLN A 420 15.59 19.46 8.94
C GLN A 420 16.74 18.90 9.81
N GLY A 421 17.38 17.81 9.38
CA GLY A 421 18.48 17.23 10.14
C GLY A 421 18.98 15.90 9.63
N ARG A 422 19.93 15.31 10.37
CA ARG A 422 20.68 14.12 9.94
C ARG A 422 20.00 12.79 10.29
N ALA A 423 18.86 12.82 10.97
CA ALA A 423 18.17 11.62 11.46
C ALA A 423 17.94 10.58 10.34
N MET A 424 17.61 11.03 9.12
CA MET A 424 17.31 10.14 8.02
C MET A 424 18.53 9.45 7.39
N PHE A 425 19.75 9.87 7.70
CA PHE A 425 20.97 9.25 7.12
C PHE A 425 21.10 7.77 7.50
N ARG A 426 20.58 7.40 8.67
CA ARG A 426 20.56 6.00 9.15
C ARG A 426 19.73 5.09 8.25
N HIS A 427 18.79 5.64 7.48
CA HIS A 427 17.90 4.88 6.60
C HIS A 427 18.42 4.72 5.17
N ILE A 428 19.45 5.48 4.77
CA ILE A 428 20.15 5.33 3.48
C ILE A 428 21.03 4.07 3.57
N ARG A 429 20.42 2.91 3.32
CA ARG A 429 21.04 1.58 3.42
C ARG A 429 20.56 0.70 2.28
N LYS A 430 21.44 -0.23 1.87
CA LYS A 430 21.12 -1.26 0.87
C LYS A 430 19.86 -2.02 1.31
N PRO A 431 18.84 -2.15 0.44
CA PRO A 431 17.66 -2.96 0.71
C PRO A 431 18.02 -4.43 0.93
N LEU A 432 17.30 -5.08 1.85
CA LEU A 432 17.51 -6.49 2.19
C LEU A 432 16.31 -7.29 1.71
N ARG A 433 16.57 -8.36 0.94
CA ARG A 433 15.52 -9.23 0.43
C ARG A 433 14.90 -10.03 1.59
N PRO A 434 13.56 -10.12 1.67
CA PRO A 434 12.92 -10.96 2.68
C PRO A 434 13.18 -12.44 2.42
N LEU A 435 13.31 -13.24 3.48
CA LEU A 435 13.58 -14.67 3.37
C LEU A 435 12.34 -15.50 3.08
N LEU A 436 11.17 -14.99 3.46
CA LEU A 436 9.86 -15.63 3.26
C LEU A 436 8.99 -14.68 2.44
N PRO A 437 9.18 -14.65 1.10
CA PRO A 437 8.40 -13.81 0.23
C PRO A 437 6.95 -14.29 0.05
N ASP A 438 6.67 -15.59 0.17
CA ASP A 438 5.30 -16.12 0.03
C ASP A 438 4.43 -15.67 1.22
N ILE A 439 3.22 -15.21 0.90
CA ILE A 439 2.19 -14.83 1.89
C ILE A 439 0.83 -15.45 1.56
N THR A 440 0.75 -16.37 0.60
CA THR A 440 -0.52 -16.92 0.09
C THR A 440 -1.40 -17.47 1.21
N HIS A 441 -0.87 -18.41 2.01
CA HIS A 441 -1.61 -19.02 3.11
C HIS A 441 -1.86 -18.05 4.27
N ALA A 442 -0.91 -17.16 4.56
CA ALA A 442 -1.06 -16.17 5.63
C ALA A 442 -2.13 -15.11 5.28
N HIS A 443 -2.24 -14.74 4.01
CA HIS A 443 -3.28 -13.84 3.51
C HIS A 443 -4.65 -14.53 3.50
N ARG A 444 -4.70 -15.82 3.14
CA ARG A 444 -5.91 -16.63 3.24
C ARG A 444 -6.41 -16.77 4.68
N ALA A 445 -5.54 -17.13 5.62
CA ALA A 445 -5.91 -17.26 7.02
C ALA A 445 -6.44 -15.94 7.62
N ALA A 446 -5.88 -14.81 7.18
CA ALA A 446 -6.40 -13.48 7.49
C ALA A 446 -7.82 -13.25 6.94
N LEU A 447 -8.12 -13.77 5.75
CA LEU A 447 -9.46 -13.77 5.17
C LEU A 447 -10.43 -14.66 5.97
N GLU A 448 -10.05 -15.89 6.29
CA GLU A 448 -10.89 -16.78 7.10
C GLU A 448 -11.18 -16.21 8.50
N LYS A 449 -10.18 -15.59 9.14
CA LYS A 449 -10.35 -15.03 10.48
C LYS A 449 -11.40 -13.92 10.53
N THR A 450 -11.38 -12.95 9.59
CA THR A 450 -12.38 -11.88 9.65
C THR A 450 -13.75 -12.35 9.15
N SER A 451 -13.84 -13.39 8.32
CA SER A 451 -15.15 -13.94 7.97
C SER A 451 -15.81 -14.65 9.16
N ILE A 452 -15.04 -15.33 10.01
CA ILE A 452 -15.53 -15.85 11.29
C ILE A 452 -16.04 -14.71 12.19
N VAL A 453 -15.28 -13.61 12.29
CA VAL A 453 -15.68 -12.45 13.09
C VAL A 453 -16.97 -11.80 12.55
N HIS A 454 -17.10 -11.73 11.22
CA HIS A 454 -18.31 -11.26 10.54
C HIS A 454 -19.53 -12.11 10.87
N ASP A 455 -19.46 -13.43 10.68
CA ASP A 455 -20.55 -14.36 10.97
C ASP A 455 -21.00 -14.29 12.44
N VAL A 456 -20.04 -14.20 13.38
CA VAL A 456 -20.34 -14.06 14.82
C VAL A 456 -21.03 -12.72 15.11
N SER A 457 -20.59 -11.63 14.48
CA SER A 457 -21.18 -10.30 14.71
C SER A 457 -22.61 -10.19 14.19
N ASP A 458 -22.91 -10.77 13.02
CA ASP A 458 -24.25 -10.77 12.43
C ASP A 458 -25.26 -11.55 13.31
N GLN A 459 -24.84 -12.66 13.92
CA GLN A 459 -25.68 -13.42 14.86
C GLN A 459 -26.11 -12.61 16.10
N PHE A 460 -25.25 -11.69 16.59
CA PHE A 460 -25.59 -10.83 17.72
C PHE A 460 -26.48 -9.64 17.37
N HIS A 461 -26.53 -9.21 16.10
CA HIS A 461 -27.38 -8.09 15.66
C HIS A 461 -28.79 -8.52 15.23
N ARG A 462 -29.01 -9.82 15.00
CA ARG A 462 -30.32 -10.40 14.65
C ARG A 462 -31.14 -10.85 15.89
N HIS A 463 -30.63 -10.63 17.09
CA HIS A 463 -31.29 -10.85 18.38
C HIS A 463 -31.44 -9.53 19.12
#